data_AF-A0A4Q3Y4L7-F1
#
_entry.id   AF-A0A4Q3Y4L7-F1
#
_cell.length_a   1.000
_cell.length_b   1.000
_cell.length_c   1.000
_cell.angle_alpha   90.00
_cell.angle_beta   90.00
_cell.angle_gamma   90.00
#
_symmetry.space_group_name_H-M   'P 1'
#
loop_
_entity.id
_entity.type
_entity.pdbx_description
1 polymer ?
#
loop_
_entity_poly.entity_id
_entity_poly.type
_entity_poly.pdbx_seq_one_letter_code
_entity_poly.pdbx_strand_id
1 'polypeptide(L)'
;MANSNIATGLTPRRHRNGAPFVGPLRKYYVPASDATALFIGDPVIIAGTGDDRGVPAVTRASVGGRITGVVVGIANDPAVPASNDMMELGYRAASTEGYVLVCDDPTVLYEIQEDSDTSTLAKTSIGLNADIIIAAGSTYTRRSGVMLDSSTAATTATLALRIVELEQRPDNEIGTTAKWLVAINLPTETGAAGSTGV
;
A
#
# COMPACT_ATOMS: atom_id res chain seq x y z
N MET A 1 15.73 -21.79 2.06
CA MET A 1 15.45 -21.38 3.46
C MET A 1 13.99 -20.95 3.53
N ALA A 2 13.25 -21.32 4.59
CA ALA A 2 11.84 -20.96 4.69
C ALA A 2 11.68 -19.43 4.78
N ASN A 3 10.69 -18.90 4.07
CA ASN A 3 10.40 -17.47 4.09
C ASN A 3 9.93 -17.05 5.48
N SER A 4 10.39 -15.88 5.94
CA SER A 4 9.89 -15.30 7.18
C SER A 4 8.49 -14.73 6.96
N ASN A 5 7.51 -15.22 7.74
CA ASN A 5 6.15 -14.70 7.76
C ASN A 5 6.09 -13.42 8.60
N ILE A 6 6.35 -12.28 7.94
CA ILE A 6 6.32 -10.94 8.54
C ILE A 6 5.69 -10.01 7.49
N ALA A 7 4.36 -9.89 7.54
CA ALA A 7 3.63 -8.95 6.71
C ALA A 7 4.00 -7.51 7.09
N THR A 8 4.34 -6.70 6.09
CA THR A 8 4.75 -5.30 6.28
C THR A 8 3.95 -4.31 5.42
N GLY A 9 2.92 -4.79 4.72
CA GLY A 9 2.25 -4.03 3.67
C GLY A 9 3.12 -3.83 2.44
N LEU A 10 2.65 -2.96 1.55
CA LEU A 10 3.37 -2.55 0.35
C LEU A 10 4.59 -1.70 0.72
N THR A 11 5.79 -2.11 0.33
CA THR A 11 7.01 -1.36 0.61
C THR A 11 7.68 -0.94 -0.70
N PRO A 12 7.82 0.36 -1.01
CA PRO A 12 8.44 0.80 -2.26
C PRO A 12 9.91 0.36 -2.32
N ARG A 13 10.33 -0.24 -3.44
CA ARG A 13 11.70 -0.73 -3.64
C ARG A 13 12.45 0.00 -4.74
N ARG A 14 11.84 0.11 -5.92
CA ARG A 14 12.47 0.70 -7.11
C ARG A 14 11.42 1.12 -8.14
N HIS A 15 11.80 1.95 -9.09
CA HIS A 15 10.95 2.26 -10.24
C HIS A 15 10.99 1.12 -11.27
N ARG A 16 9.96 1.01 -12.11
CA ARG A 16 9.85 0.00 -13.16
C ARG A 16 11.00 0.06 -14.18
N ASN A 17 11.62 1.23 -14.36
CA ASN A 17 12.79 1.42 -15.22
C ASN A 17 14.12 0.94 -14.57
N GLY A 18 14.07 0.35 -13.36
CA GLY A 18 15.25 -0.11 -12.62
C GLY A 18 15.97 0.99 -11.84
N ALA A 19 15.51 2.25 -11.89
CA ALA A 19 16.07 3.31 -11.08
C ALA A 19 15.81 3.04 -9.58
N PRO A 20 16.77 3.37 -8.69
CA PRO A 20 16.55 3.28 -7.25
C PRO A 20 15.35 4.13 -6.87
N PHE A 21 14.62 3.73 -5.84
CA PHE A 21 13.49 4.52 -5.35
C PHE A 21 13.97 5.90 -4.86
N VAL A 22 13.66 6.93 -5.64
CA VAL A 22 13.89 8.34 -5.35
C VAL A 22 12.69 9.09 -5.88
N GLY A 23 11.64 9.18 -5.05
CA GLY A 23 10.37 9.78 -5.44
C GLY A 23 9.93 10.87 -4.48
N PRO A 24 9.28 11.95 -4.96
CA PRO A 24 8.62 12.90 -4.08
C PRO A 24 7.48 12.18 -3.36
N LEU A 25 7.42 12.36 -2.04
CA LEU A 25 6.27 11.92 -1.24
C LEU A 25 5.26 13.05 -1.20
N ARG A 26 3.99 12.76 -1.48
CA ARG A 26 2.93 13.75 -1.37
C ARG A 26 2.20 13.61 -0.04
N LYS A 27 1.86 14.75 0.54
CA LYS A 27 1.11 14.81 1.79
C LYS A 27 -0.39 14.75 1.48
N TYR A 28 -1.09 13.87 2.17
CA TYR A 28 -2.54 13.72 2.09
C TYR A 28 -3.16 13.88 3.48
N TYR A 29 -4.37 14.40 3.52
CA TYR A 29 -5.15 14.61 4.74
C TYR A 29 -5.98 13.37 5.07
N VAL A 30 -6.21 13.10 6.36
CA VAL A 30 -7.09 12.03 6.83
C VAL A 30 -8.04 12.61 7.88
N PRO A 31 -9.36 12.65 7.62
CA PRO A 31 -10.31 13.24 8.53
C PRO A 31 -10.50 12.39 9.79
N ALA A 32 -10.88 13.03 10.91
CA ALA A 32 -11.26 12.33 12.13
C ALA A 32 -12.49 11.42 11.97
N SER A 33 -13.29 11.60 10.90
CA SER A 33 -14.39 10.71 10.56
C SER A 33 -13.93 9.35 10.01
N ASP A 34 -12.68 9.21 9.58
CA ASP A 34 -12.14 7.93 9.14
C ASP A 34 -11.90 7.03 10.36
N ALA A 35 -12.73 6.01 10.51
CA ALA A 35 -12.66 5.03 11.60
C ALA A 35 -11.57 3.95 11.40
N THR A 36 -10.74 4.08 10.36
CA THR A 36 -9.70 3.12 10.00
C THR A 36 -8.32 3.62 10.45
N ALA A 37 -7.59 2.82 11.23
CA ALA A 37 -6.19 3.10 11.50
C ALA A 37 -5.34 2.89 10.24
N LEU A 38 -4.39 3.81 9.99
CA LEU A 38 -3.48 3.76 8.85
C LEU A 38 -2.04 3.57 9.34
N PHE A 39 -1.36 2.60 8.74
CA PHE A 39 0.00 2.22 9.05
C PHE A 39 0.90 2.38 7.82
N ILE A 40 2.22 2.37 8.05
CA ILE A 40 3.19 2.38 6.95
C ILE A 40 3.02 1.08 6.14
N GLY A 41 2.83 1.22 4.83
CA GLY A 41 2.57 0.15 3.88
C GLY A 41 1.10 -0.07 3.54
N ASP A 42 0.18 0.70 4.13
CA ASP A 42 -1.24 0.65 3.73
C ASP A 42 -1.44 1.27 2.35
N PRO A 43 -2.17 0.59 1.43
CA PRO A 43 -2.66 1.20 0.22
C PRO A 43 -3.79 2.17 0.55
N VAL A 44 -3.78 3.34 -0.09
CA VAL A 44 -4.78 4.39 0.11
C VAL A 44 -5.40 4.81 -1.21
N ILE A 45 -6.61 5.34 -1.12
CA ILE A 45 -7.36 5.93 -2.22
C ILE A 45 -7.80 7.34 -1.82
N ILE A 46 -7.75 8.28 -2.77
CA ILE A 46 -8.35 9.62 -2.59
C ILE A 46 -9.83 9.47 -2.26
N ALA A 47 -10.32 10.25 -1.31
CA ALA A 47 -11.69 10.18 -0.78
C ALA A 47 -12.66 11.20 -1.42
N GLY A 48 -12.26 11.88 -2.51
CA GLY A 48 -13.09 12.87 -3.21
C GLY A 48 -13.34 14.17 -2.43
N THR A 49 -12.57 14.42 -1.38
CA THR A 49 -12.66 15.60 -0.50
C THR A 49 -11.26 16.12 -0.16
N GLY A 50 -11.17 17.19 0.64
CA GLY A 50 -9.91 17.73 1.14
C GLY A 50 -10.12 18.53 2.42
N ASP A 51 -9.04 18.94 3.05
CA ASP A 51 -9.09 19.88 4.17
C ASP A 51 -9.32 21.33 3.69
N ASP A 52 -9.49 22.25 4.64
CA ASP A 52 -9.64 23.69 4.37
C ASP A 52 -8.41 24.33 3.71
N ARG A 53 -7.27 23.61 3.67
CA ARG A 53 -6.01 24.04 3.03
C ARG A 53 -5.87 23.50 1.61
N GLY A 54 -6.86 22.76 1.11
CA GLY A 54 -6.85 22.15 -0.22
C GLY A 54 -5.96 20.91 -0.34
N VAL A 55 -5.55 20.31 0.77
CA VAL A 55 -4.84 19.02 0.78
C VAL A 55 -5.87 17.91 0.55
N PRO A 56 -5.69 17.07 -0.48
CA PRO A 56 -6.63 15.99 -0.78
C PRO A 56 -6.71 14.99 0.38
N ALA A 57 -7.95 14.57 0.68
CA ALA A 57 -8.23 13.56 1.68
C ALA A 57 -8.02 12.15 1.12
N VAL A 58 -7.51 11.24 1.94
CA VAL A 58 -7.38 9.82 1.62
C VAL A 58 -8.02 8.94 2.68
N THR A 59 -8.42 7.75 2.25
CA THR A 59 -8.82 6.65 3.14
C THR A 59 -8.13 5.35 2.69
N ARG A 60 -8.16 4.30 3.51
CA ARG A 60 -7.55 3.02 3.14
C ARG A 60 -8.28 2.41 1.94
N ALA A 61 -7.52 1.91 0.97
CA ALA A 61 -8.10 1.20 -0.16
C ALA A 61 -8.76 -0.11 0.30
N SER A 62 -9.90 -0.45 -0.30
CA SER A 62 -10.59 -1.72 -0.09
C SER A 62 -10.05 -2.80 -1.04
N VAL A 63 -10.30 -4.07 -0.71
CA VAL A 63 -10.14 -5.20 -1.64
C VAL A 63 -10.91 -4.92 -2.93
N GLY A 64 -10.29 -5.17 -4.09
CA GLY A 64 -10.85 -4.91 -5.41
C GLY A 64 -10.93 -3.43 -5.79
N GLY A 65 -10.47 -2.55 -4.89
CA GLY A 65 -10.47 -1.11 -5.09
C GLY A 65 -9.30 -0.62 -5.93
N ARG A 66 -9.44 0.61 -6.45
CA ARG A 66 -8.33 1.36 -7.04
C ARG A 66 -7.40 1.83 -5.92
N ILE A 67 -6.12 2.04 -6.25
CA ILE A 67 -5.11 2.49 -5.29
C ILE A 67 -4.49 3.79 -5.82
N THR A 68 -4.54 4.86 -5.04
CA THR A 68 -3.82 6.10 -5.35
C THR A 68 -2.34 5.94 -5.10
N GLY A 69 -1.99 5.32 -3.98
CA GLY A 69 -0.61 5.12 -3.59
C GLY A 69 -0.52 4.36 -2.27
N VAL A 70 0.68 4.37 -1.70
CA VAL A 70 0.99 3.64 -0.47
C VAL A 70 1.53 4.60 0.58
N VAL A 71 1.06 4.48 1.81
CA VAL A 71 1.57 5.25 2.96
C VAL A 71 3.00 4.84 3.26
N VAL A 72 3.94 5.78 3.20
CA VAL A 72 5.35 5.55 3.51
C VAL A 72 5.82 6.28 4.77
N GLY A 73 4.99 7.19 5.28
CA GLY A 73 5.27 7.93 6.50
C GLY A 73 4.03 8.63 7.03
N ILE A 74 4.11 9.05 8.28
CA ILE A 74 3.10 9.86 8.94
C ILE A 74 3.64 11.28 9.03
N ALA A 75 2.79 12.27 8.80
CA ALA A 75 3.14 13.69 8.96
C ALA A 75 2.26 14.31 10.04
N ASN A 76 2.88 14.98 11.00
CA ASN A 76 2.14 15.85 11.90
C ASN A 76 1.79 17.17 11.18
N ASP A 77 0.64 17.73 11.51
CA ASP A 77 0.35 19.13 11.22
C ASP A 77 0.98 20.00 12.33
N PRO A 78 1.83 20.97 12.02
CA PRO A 78 2.30 21.93 13.01
C PRO A 78 1.16 22.76 13.66
N ALA A 79 -0.04 22.79 13.07
CA ALA A 79 -1.21 23.45 13.64
C ALA A 79 -2.03 22.58 14.61
N VAL A 80 -1.75 21.28 14.72
CA VAL A 80 -2.44 20.37 15.66
C VAL A 80 -1.65 20.37 16.98
N PRO A 81 -2.31 20.56 18.15
CA PRO A 81 -1.62 20.60 19.43
C PRO A 81 -0.86 19.30 19.72
N ALA A 82 0.36 19.43 20.27
CA ALA A 82 1.32 18.36 20.53
C ALA A 82 0.81 17.19 21.40
N SER A 83 -0.37 17.31 22.04
CA SER A 83 -1.01 16.22 22.77
C SER A 83 -1.55 15.09 21.88
N ASN A 84 -1.52 15.26 20.56
CA ASN A 84 -1.89 14.26 19.54
C ASN A 84 -0.70 13.91 18.63
N ASP A 85 0.50 13.77 19.18
CA ASP A 85 1.72 13.54 18.40
C ASP A 85 1.69 12.18 17.67
N MET A 86 1.09 12.15 16.48
CA MET A 86 1.10 10.99 15.59
C MET A 86 2.53 10.61 15.17
N MET A 87 3.49 11.55 15.26
CA MET A 87 4.92 11.29 15.14
C MET A 87 5.44 10.33 16.24
N GLU A 88 4.92 10.39 17.47
CA GLU A 88 5.33 9.49 18.55
C GLU A 88 4.80 8.07 18.31
N LEU A 89 3.56 7.97 17.85
CA LEU A 89 2.91 6.71 17.49
C LEU A 89 3.54 6.08 16.24
N GLY A 90 3.92 6.88 15.26
CA GLY A 90 4.46 6.42 13.98
C GLY A 90 3.45 5.68 13.09
N TYR A 91 2.15 5.76 13.43
CA TYR A 91 0.99 5.37 12.64
C TYR A 91 -0.16 6.33 12.97
N ARG A 92 -1.19 6.37 12.12
CA ARG A 92 -2.41 7.15 12.40
C ARG A 92 -3.46 6.25 13.03
N ALA A 93 -3.85 6.56 14.26
CA ALA A 93 -4.91 5.84 14.98
C ALA A 93 -6.28 6.12 14.37
N ALA A 94 -7.22 5.17 14.52
CA ALA A 94 -8.60 5.34 14.07
C ALA A 94 -9.23 6.64 14.64
N SER A 95 -10.12 7.24 13.87
CA SER A 95 -10.88 8.44 14.23
C SER A 95 -10.06 9.65 14.72
N THR A 96 -8.81 9.75 14.29
CA THR A 96 -7.89 10.85 14.61
C THR A 96 -7.60 11.68 13.36
N GLU A 97 -7.80 12.99 13.39
CA GLU A 97 -7.39 13.85 12.28
C GLU A 97 -5.86 13.86 12.13
N GLY A 98 -5.35 13.82 10.90
CA GLY A 98 -3.91 13.91 10.67
C GLY A 98 -3.51 13.91 9.19
N TYR A 99 -2.21 13.85 8.95
CA TYR A 99 -1.65 13.78 7.60
C TYR A 99 -0.76 12.55 7.42
N VAL A 100 -0.73 12.04 6.19
CA VAL A 100 0.12 10.91 5.79
C VAL A 100 0.95 11.29 4.57
N LEU A 101 2.16 10.74 4.50
CA LEU A 101 3.02 10.83 3.33
C LEU A 101 2.80 9.59 2.48
N VAL A 102 2.42 9.81 1.22
CA VAL A 102 2.03 8.76 0.28
C VAL A 102 2.99 8.79 -0.90
N CYS A 103 3.42 7.59 -1.31
CA CYS A 103 4.05 7.37 -2.60
C CYS A 103 2.94 7.07 -3.62
N ASP A 104 2.60 8.06 -4.44
CA ASP A 104 1.53 8.02 -5.45
C ASP A 104 2.05 7.89 -6.89
N ASP A 105 3.35 7.62 -7.06
CA ASP A 105 3.95 7.40 -8.37
C ASP A 105 3.57 5.99 -8.90
N PRO A 106 2.83 5.89 -10.02
CA PRO A 106 2.37 4.62 -10.57
C PRO A 106 3.50 3.77 -11.18
N THR A 107 4.71 4.32 -11.33
CA THR A 107 5.87 3.62 -11.88
C THR A 107 6.62 2.81 -10.83
N VAL A 108 6.31 2.98 -9.55
CA VAL A 108 7.02 2.32 -8.45
C VAL A 108 6.60 0.86 -8.31
N LEU A 109 7.59 0.01 -8.07
CA LEU A 109 7.42 -1.39 -7.68
C LEU A 109 7.49 -1.50 -6.15
N TYR A 110 6.54 -2.23 -5.61
CA TYR A 110 6.39 -2.45 -4.17
C TYR A 110 6.67 -3.91 -3.86
N GLU A 111 7.39 -4.16 -2.78
CA GLU A 111 7.47 -5.48 -2.17
C GLU A 111 6.24 -5.72 -1.30
N ILE A 112 5.63 -6.90 -1.43
CA ILE A 112 4.54 -7.35 -0.58
C ILE A 112 4.69 -8.86 -0.32
N GLN A 113 4.31 -9.30 0.87
CA GLN A 113 4.24 -10.72 1.19
C GLN A 113 2.91 -11.30 0.68
N GLU A 114 2.94 -12.50 0.12
CA GLU A 114 1.69 -13.26 -0.09
C GLU A 114 1.13 -13.82 1.22
N ASP A 115 -0.19 -13.98 1.27
CA ASP A 115 -0.91 -14.55 2.41
C ASP A 115 -0.66 -16.06 2.57
N SER A 116 -0.51 -16.76 1.45
CA SER A 116 -0.38 -18.21 1.34
C SER A 116 -1.44 -19.00 2.12
N ASP A 117 -2.68 -18.49 2.18
CA ASP A 117 -3.76 -19.11 2.97
C ASP A 117 -4.29 -20.39 2.31
N THR A 118 -4.97 -20.24 1.17
CA THR A 118 -5.55 -21.38 0.42
C THR A 118 -4.67 -21.85 -0.74
N SER A 119 -3.80 -20.97 -1.25
CA SER A 119 -2.91 -21.27 -2.37
C SER A 119 -1.55 -20.62 -2.18
N THR A 120 -0.58 -20.90 -3.05
CA THR A 120 0.72 -20.24 -3.03
C THR A 120 1.09 -19.83 -4.44
N LEU A 121 1.63 -18.63 -4.58
CA LEU A 121 2.06 -18.13 -5.88
C LEU A 121 3.24 -18.95 -6.40
N ALA A 122 3.22 -19.20 -7.70
CA ALA A 122 4.24 -19.99 -8.38
C ALA A 122 4.97 -19.14 -9.42
N LYS A 123 6.03 -19.70 -10.02
CA LYS A 123 6.74 -19.08 -11.16
C LYS A 123 5.79 -18.68 -12.29
N THR A 124 4.73 -19.45 -12.49
CA THR A 124 3.70 -19.21 -13.52
C THR A 124 2.75 -18.06 -13.18
N SER A 125 2.77 -17.56 -11.94
CA SER A 125 1.95 -16.41 -11.52
C SER A 125 2.57 -15.07 -11.92
N ILE A 126 3.83 -15.06 -12.36
CA ILE A 126 4.50 -13.86 -12.85
C ILE A 126 3.76 -13.33 -14.10
N GLY A 127 3.39 -12.06 -14.07
CA GLY A 127 2.60 -11.41 -15.11
C GLY A 127 1.08 -11.50 -14.92
N LEU A 128 0.60 -12.30 -13.96
CA LEU A 128 -0.81 -12.27 -13.54
C LEU A 128 -1.07 -11.04 -12.65
N ASN A 129 -2.35 -10.72 -12.49
CA ASN A 129 -2.80 -9.76 -11.50
C ASN A 129 -3.36 -10.49 -10.29
N ALA A 130 -3.33 -9.85 -9.13
CA ALA A 130 -3.88 -10.34 -7.87
C ALA A 130 -4.42 -9.16 -7.06
N ASP A 131 -5.29 -9.46 -6.11
CA ASP A 131 -5.85 -8.46 -5.20
C ASP A 131 -5.03 -8.35 -3.92
N ILE A 132 -5.35 -7.32 -3.13
CA ILE A 132 -4.88 -7.20 -1.76
C ILE A 132 -5.83 -7.94 -0.82
N ILE A 133 -5.29 -8.45 0.29
CA ILE A 133 -6.08 -8.83 1.46
C ILE A 133 -5.76 -7.87 2.60
N ILE A 134 -6.81 -7.39 3.27
CA ILE A 134 -6.67 -6.50 4.42
C ILE A 134 -6.55 -7.35 5.69
N ALA A 135 -5.40 -7.28 6.35
CA ALA A 135 -5.22 -7.77 7.71
C ALA A 135 -4.96 -6.62 8.68
N ALA A 136 -5.07 -6.90 9.98
CA ALA A 136 -4.80 -5.90 11.01
C ALA A 136 -3.34 -5.44 10.97
N GLY A 137 -3.12 -4.12 10.97
CA GLY A 137 -1.81 -3.54 11.19
C GLY A 137 -1.33 -3.73 12.63
N SER A 138 -0.03 -3.64 12.84
CA SER A 138 0.58 -3.79 14.17
C SER A 138 0.98 -2.45 14.74
N THR A 139 0.46 -2.13 15.93
CA THR A 139 0.84 -0.92 16.68
C THR A 139 2.26 -1.02 17.25
N TYR A 140 2.82 -2.23 17.37
CA TYR A 140 4.19 -2.46 17.81
C TYR A 140 5.20 -2.20 16.69
N THR A 141 5.01 -2.81 15.52
CA THR A 141 5.93 -2.62 14.37
C THR A 141 5.59 -1.38 13.55
N ARG A 142 4.40 -0.80 13.74
CA ARG A 142 3.87 0.37 13.02
C ARG A 142 3.67 0.12 11.52
N ARG A 143 3.57 -1.16 11.15
CA ARG A 143 3.45 -1.64 9.77
C ARG A 143 2.05 -2.17 9.49
N SER A 144 1.64 -2.00 8.24
CA SER A 144 0.41 -2.58 7.72
C SER A 144 0.49 -4.11 7.69
N GLY A 145 -0.65 -4.76 7.94
CA GLY A 145 -0.82 -6.19 7.76
C GLY A 145 -1.30 -6.57 6.35
N VAL A 146 -1.41 -5.62 5.43
CA VAL A 146 -1.85 -5.89 4.06
C VAL A 146 -0.90 -6.87 3.36
N MET A 147 -1.49 -7.87 2.71
CA MET A 147 -0.77 -8.92 1.99
C MET A 147 -1.36 -9.05 0.58
N LEU A 148 -0.64 -9.77 -0.28
CA LEU A 148 -1.10 -10.16 -1.61
C LEU A 148 -1.96 -11.42 -1.47
N ASP A 149 -3.20 -11.37 -1.97
CA ASP A 149 -4.09 -12.53 -1.95
C ASP A 149 -3.66 -13.50 -3.06
N SER A 150 -2.94 -14.55 -2.66
CA SER A 150 -2.42 -15.57 -3.57
C SER A 150 -3.53 -16.30 -4.35
N SER A 151 -4.72 -16.43 -3.77
CA SER A 151 -5.85 -17.18 -4.33
C SER A 151 -6.57 -16.42 -5.45
N THR A 152 -6.38 -15.11 -5.52
CA THR A 152 -6.98 -14.24 -6.55
C THR A 152 -6.14 -14.12 -7.82
N ALA A 153 -4.96 -14.73 -7.88
CA ALA A 153 -4.05 -14.61 -9.00
C ALA A 153 -4.68 -15.06 -10.33
N ALA A 154 -4.95 -14.11 -11.22
CA ALA A 154 -5.64 -14.34 -12.49
C ALA A 154 -5.25 -13.30 -13.55
N THR A 155 -5.67 -13.52 -14.80
CA THR A 155 -5.51 -12.55 -15.90
C THR A 155 -6.54 -11.41 -15.86
N THR A 156 -7.36 -11.34 -14.81
CA THR A 156 -8.44 -10.37 -14.64
C THR A 156 -7.89 -8.94 -14.51
N ALA A 157 -8.40 -8.03 -15.33
CA ALA A 157 -7.93 -6.64 -15.39
C ALA A 157 -8.33 -5.79 -14.17
N THR A 158 -9.36 -6.19 -13.44
CA THR A 158 -9.90 -5.44 -12.29
C THR A 158 -9.19 -5.72 -10.97
N LEU A 159 -8.16 -6.58 -10.96
CA LEU A 159 -7.38 -6.87 -9.77
C LEU A 159 -6.37 -5.74 -9.50
N ALA A 160 -6.19 -5.38 -8.23
CA ALA A 160 -5.51 -4.15 -7.83
C ALA A 160 -4.01 -4.13 -8.14
N LEU A 161 -3.34 -5.28 -8.10
CA LEU A 161 -1.89 -5.41 -8.21
C LEU A 161 -1.51 -6.32 -9.39
N ARG A 162 -0.37 -6.02 -10.01
CA ARG A 162 0.28 -6.88 -11.01
C ARG A 162 1.54 -7.50 -10.44
N ILE A 163 1.67 -8.81 -10.54
CA ILE A 163 2.85 -9.57 -10.09
C ILE A 163 3.95 -9.41 -11.13
N VAL A 164 5.09 -8.83 -10.73
CA VAL A 164 6.20 -8.51 -11.64
C VAL A 164 7.29 -9.56 -11.55
N GLU A 165 7.79 -9.84 -10.34
CA GLU A 165 8.82 -10.84 -10.11
C GLU A 165 8.88 -11.23 -8.63
N LEU A 166 9.57 -12.32 -8.32
CA LEU A 166 9.98 -12.63 -6.96
C LEU A 166 11.09 -11.66 -6.53
N GLU A 167 10.99 -11.11 -5.32
CA GLU A 167 12.07 -10.29 -4.75
C GLU A 167 13.34 -11.15 -4.57
N GLN A 168 14.41 -10.80 -5.29
CA GLN A 168 15.65 -11.57 -5.33
C GLN A 168 16.51 -11.32 -4.08
N ARG A 169 16.25 -12.08 -3.02
CA ARG A 169 17.04 -12.04 -1.79
C ARG A 169 17.34 -13.45 -1.29
N PRO A 170 18.49 -13.69 -0.62
CA PRO A 170 18.82 -15.02 -0.09
C PRO A 170 17.83 -15.57 0.94
N ASP A 171 17.02 -14.69 1.54
CA ASP A 171 15.98 -15.03 2.53
C ASP A 171 14.58 -15.22 1.93
N ASN A 172 14.48 -15.26 0.59
CA ASN A 172 13.21 -15.36 -0.12
C ASN A 172 13.26 -16.42 -1.23
N GLU A 173 12.38 -17.40 -1.15
CA GLU A 173 12.22 -18.48 -2.13
C GLU A 173 10.74 -18.56 -2.56
N ILE A 174 10.48 -19.05 -3.76
CA ILE A 174 9.09 -19.27 -4.22
C ILE A 174 8.47 -20.37 -3.35
N GLY A 175 7.36 -20.04 -2.71
CA GLY A 175 6.71 -20.91 -1.74
C GLY A 175 5.94 -20.08 -0.71
N THR A 176 5.51 -20.73 0.36
CA THR A 176 4.68 -20.13 1.40
C THR A 176 5.27 -18.81 1.89
N THR A 177 4.45 -17.76 1.95
CA THR A 177 4.79 -16.40 2.44
C THR A 177 5.96 -15.74 1.69
N ALA A 178 6.13 -16.07 0.40
CA ALA A 178 7.15 -15.41 -0.42
C ALA A 178 6.84 -13.91 -0.60
N LYS A 179 7.92 -13.13 -0.76
CA LYS A 179 7.84 -11.71 -1.04
C LYS A 179 7.95 -11.46 -2.53
N TRP A 180 6.96 -10.77 -3.08
CA TRP A 180 6.83 -10.47 -4.50
C TRP A 180 6.97 -8.98 -4.74
N LEU A 181 7.62 -8.62 -5.84
CA LEU A 181 7.55 -7.28 -6.39
C LEU A 181 6.29 -7.16 -7.22
N VAL A 182 5.46 -6.18 -6.85
CA VAL A 182 4.19 -5.87 -7.50
C VAL A 182 4.17 -4.43 -7.99
N ALA A 183 3.41 -4.19 -9.05
CA ALA A 183 3.04 -2.84 -9.47
C ALA A 183 1.55 -2.61 -9.21
N ILE A 184 1.15 -1.38 -8.95
CA ILE A 184 -0.27 -1.02 -8.91
C ILE A 184 -0.82 -1.15 -10.34
N ASN A 185 -1.82 -2.02 -10.52
CA ASN A 185 -2.47 -2.26 -11.81
C ASN A 185 -3.62 -1.27 -12.05
N LEU A 186 -4.30 -0.84 -10.98
CA LEU A 186 -5.41 0.10 -11.01
C LEU A 186 -5.10 1.41 -10.27
N PRO A 187 -4.18 2.25 -10.77
CA PRO A 187 -3.89 3.54 -10.14
C PRO A 187 -5.07 4.52 -10.27
N THR A 188 -5.26 5.41 -9.29
CA THR A 188 -6.20 6.54 -9.46
C THR A 188 -5.67 7.59 -10.43
N GLU A 189 -4.36 7.86 -10.33
CA GLU A 189 -3.66 8.99 -10.95
C GLU A 189 -3.42 8.84 -12.46
N THR A 190 -3.48 7.61 -12.98
CA THR A 190 -3.30 7.35 -14.41
C THR A 190 -4.37 6.37 -14.90
N GLY A 191 -5.32 6.86 -15.69
CA GLY A 191 -6.21 6.00 -16.45
C GLY A 191 -5.56 5.62 -17.78
N ALA A 192 -5.39 4.33 -18.09
CA ALA A 192 -5.06 3.89 -19.45
C ALA A 192 -6.14 4.32 -20.48
N ALA A 193 -7.35 4.60 -19.99
CA ALA A 193 -8.34 5.51 -20.56
C ALA A 193 -8.83 6.38 -19.40
N GLY A 194 -9.16 7.66 -19.65
CA GLY A 194 -9.52 8.63 -18.61
C GLY A 194 -10.35 8.02 -17.48
N SER A 195 -9.83 8.13 -16.26
CA SER A 195 -10.46 7.57 -15.07
C SER A 195 -11.62 8.45 -14.63
N THR A 196 -12.73 7.84 -14.19
CA THR A 196 -13.75 8.56 -13.44
C THR A 196 -13.08 9.19 -12.21
N GLY A 197 -13.34 10.48 -12.00
CA GLY A 197 -12.97 11.16 -10.76
C GLY A 197 -13.58 10.45 -9.55
N VAL A 198 -12.95 10.61 -8.40
CA VAL A 198 -13.53 10.13 -7.13
C VAL A 198 -14.56 11.12 -6.62
#